data_AF-A0A016ACT5-F1
#
_entry.id   AF-A0A016ACT5-F1
#
_cell.length_a   1.000
_cell.length_b   1.000
_cell.length_c   1.000
_cell.angle_alpha   90.00
_cell.angle_beta   90.00
_cell.angle_gamma   90.00
#
_symmetry.space_group_name_H-M   'P 1'
#
loop_
_entity.id
_entity.type
_entity.pdbx_description
1 polymer ?
#
loop_
_entity_poly.entity_id
_entity_poly.type
_entity_poly.pdbx_seq_one_letter_code
_entity_poly.pdbx_strand_id
1 'polypeptide(L)' 'PKIAIAVYVENGGFGAVYGVPIGALMMEQYLKGKLSPENEIRAEEYSNRVIMYGNEER' A
#
# COMPACT_ATOMS: atom_id res chain seq x y z
N PRO A 1 -12.17 -13.45 -12.92
CA PRO A 1 -11.96 -12.01 -12.65
C PRO A 1 -10.67 -11.52 -13.34
N LYS A 2 -10.67 -10.31 -13.91
CA LYS A 2 -9.47 -9.70 -14.51
C LYS A 2 -9.34 -8.29 -13.95
N ILE A 3 -8.19 -7.98 -13.37
CA ILE A 3 -7.88 -6.68 -12.78
C ILE A 3 -6.45 -6.28 -13.14
N ALA A 4 -6.24 -4.99 -13.32
CA ALA A 4 -4.92 -4.37 -13.36
C ALA A 4 -4.90 -3.26 -12.30
N ILE A 5 -3.82 -3.18 -11.53
CA ILE A 5 -3.64 -2.18 -10.47
C ILE A 5 -2.31 -1.48 -10.70
N ALA A 6 -2.35 -0.15 -10.76
CA ALA A 6 -1.17 0.69 -10.70
C ALA A 6 -1.17 1.41 -9.36
N VAL A 7 -0.08 1.29 -8.60
CA VAL A 7 0.09 2.00 -7.34
C VAL A 7 1.24 2.98 -7.49
N TYR A 8 0.94 4.25 -7.27
CA TYR A 8 1.91 5.34 -7.23
C TYR A 8 1.85 5.96 -5.84
N VAL A 9 3.01 6.10 -5.20
CA VAL A 9 3.15 6.71 -3.88
C VAL A 9 4.15 7.85 -4.02
N GLU A 10 3.64 9.07 -3.91
CA GLU A 10 4.49 10.26 -3.95
C GLU A 10 5.49 10.21 -2.79
N ASN A 11 6.76 10.45 -3.10
CA ASN A 11 7.85 10.38 -2.13
C ASN A 11 7.92 9.00 -1.42
N GLY A 12 7.44 7.92 -2.06
CA GLY A 12 7.39 6.58 -1.46
C GLY A 12 8.74 5.84 -1.40
N GLY A 13 9.80 6.37 -2.02
CA GLY A 13 11.06 5.64 -2.17
C GLY A 13 10.90 4.32 -2.94
N PHE A 14 11.36 3.21 -2.36
CA PHE A 14 11.35 1.91 -3.03
C PHE A 14 9.94 1.31 -3.12
N GLY A 15 9.52 0.90 -4.33
CA GLY A 15 8.20 0.34 -4.59
C GLY A 15 7.86 -0.92 -3.76
N ALA A 16 8.86 -1.69 -3.33
CA ALA A 16 8.67 -2.84 -2.45
C ALA A 16 8.16 -2.47 -1.03
N VAL A 17 8.34 -1.22 -0.61
CA VAL A 17 7.97 -0.75 0.74
C VAL A 17 6.49 -0.37 0.82
N TYR A 18 5.97 0.31 -0.20
CA TYR A 18 4.59 0.80 -0.23
C TYR A 18 3.80 0.27 -1.43
N GLY A 19 4.32 0.44 -2.64
CA GLY A 19 3.60 0.10 -3.88
C GLY A 19 3.16 -1.36 -3.96
N VAL A 20 4.09 -2.30 -3.76
CA VAL A 20 3.81 -3.74 -3.84
C VAL A 20 2.85 -4.19 -2.73
N PRO A 21 3.06 -3.85 -1.45
CA PRO A 21 2.11 -4.21 -0.39
C PRO A 21 0.70 -3.64 -0.58
N ILE A 22 0.57 -2.36 -0.96
CA ILE A 22 -0.74 -1.74 -1.22
C ILE A 22 -1.43 -2.45 -2.39
N GLY A 23 -0.69 -2.75 -3.46
CA GLY A 23 -1.22 -3.51 -4.59
C GLY A 23 -1.73 -4.89 -4.17
N ALA A 24 -1.01 -5.59 -3.29
CA ALA A 24 -1.41 -6.89 -2.76
C ALA A 24 -2.71 -6.83 -1.96
N LEU A 25 -2.88 -5.80 -1.12
CA LEU A 25 -4.13 -5.57 -0.36
C LEU A 25 -5.31 -5.35 -1.31
N MET A 26 -5.15 -4.48 -2.30
CA MET A 26 -6.21 -4.20 -3.28
C MET A 26 -6.56 -5.43 -4.13
N MET A 27 -5.57 -6.24 -4.50
CA MET A 27 -5.79 -7.51 -5.20
C MET A 27 -6.56 -8.51 -4.32
N GLU A 28 -6.22 -8.65 -3.04
CA GLU A 28 -6.95 -9.54 -2.14
C GLU A 28 -8.41 -9.13 -2.01
N GLN A 29 -8.66 -7.85 -1.72
CA GLN A 29 -10.00 -7.31 -1.58
C GLN A 29 -10.84 -7.54 -2.86
N TYR A 30 -10.24 -7.37 -4.04
CA TYR A 30 -10.92 -7.63 -5.32
C TYR A 30 -11.22 -9.11 -5.54
N LEU A 31 -10.25 -10.00 -5.26
CA LEU A 31 -10.39 -11.44 -5.53
C LEU A 31 -11.29 -12.16 -4.52
N LYS A 32 -11.28 -11.74 -3.25
CA LYS A 32 -11.95 -12.43 -2.15
C LYS A 32 -13.17 -11.70 -1.60
N GLY A 33 -13.38 -10.43 -1.96
CA GLY A 33 -14.47 -9.60 -1.44
C GLY A 33 -14.27 -9.10 -0.01
N LYS A 34 -13.17 -9.47 0.65
CA LYS A 34 -12.73 -8.91 1.95
C LYS A 34 -11.23 -9.12 2.13
N LEU A 35 -10.62 -8.33 3.01
CA LEU A 35 -9.26 -8.57 3.48
C LEU A 35 -9.23 -9.70 4.52
N SER A 36 -8.09 -10.35 4.66
CA SER A 36 -7.82 -11.20 5.83
C SER A 36 -7.64 -10.33 7.08
N PRO A 37 -7.85 -10.85 8.31
CA PRO A 37 -7.65 -10.06 9.53
C PRO A 37 -6.26 -9.43 9.65
N GLU A 38 -5.22 -10.12 9.19
CA GLU A 38 -3.85 -9.58 9.15
C GLU A 38 -3.73 -8.41 8.15
N ASN A 39 -4.37 -8.54 6.99
CA ASN A 39 -4.35 -7.51 5.95
C ASN A 39 -5.26 -6.31 6.27
N GLU A 40 -6.28 -6.49 7.11
CA GLU A 40 -7.05 -5.36 7.67
C GLU A 40 -6.14 -4.46 8.52
N ILE A 41 -5.35 -5.06 9.42
CA ILE A 41 -4.37 -4.32 10.24
C ILE A 41 -3.37 -3.60 9.34
N ARG A 42 -2.82 -4.31 8.34
CA ARG A 42 -1.84 -3.74 7.42
C ARG A 42 -2.42 -2.61 6.57
N ALA A 43 -3.68 -2.73 6.14
CA ALA A 43 -4.38 -1.68 5.42
C ALA A 43 -4.57 -0.44 6.28
N GLU A 44 -4.93 -0.62 7.56
CA GLU A 44 -5.04 0.47 8.53
C GLU A 44 -3.69 1.16 8.75
N GLU A 45 -2.60 0.40 8.92
CA GLU A 45 -1.24 0.95 9.04
C GLU A 45 -0.86 1.82 7.84
N TYR A 46 -1.08 1.32 6.61
CA TYR A 46 -0.79 2.11 5.40
C TYR A 46 -1.71 3.31 5.25
N SER A 47 -2.99 3.20 5.62
CA SER A 47 -3.95 4.31 5.54
C SER A 47 -3.62 5.45 6.50
N ASN A 48 -3.01 5.14 7.65
CA ASN A 48 -2.62 6.12 8.66
C ASN A 48 -1.18 6.64 8.48
N ARG A 49 -0.46 6.14 7.47
CA ARG A 49 0.96 6.46 7.30
C ARG A 49 1.15 7.82 6.64
N VAL A 50 2.02 8.63 7.24
CA VAL A 50 2.49 9.90 6.66
C VAL A 50 3.97 9.74 6.32
N ILE A 51 4.32 10.00 5.05
CA ILE A 51 5.70 9.93 4.58
C ILE A 51 6.31 11.32 4.67
N MET A 52 7.24 11.51 5.60
CA MET A 52 8.00 12.75 5.77
C MET A 52 9.46 12.47 5.44
N TYR A 53 10.05 13.31 4.59
CA TYR A 53 11.50 13.40 4.48
C TYR A 53 11.94 14.40 5.54
N GLY A 54 12.88 14.00 6.42
CA GLY A 54 13.47 14.92 7.38
C GLY A 54 14.13 16.11 6.66
N ASN A 55 14.41 17.20 7.38
CA ASN A 55 15.08 18.40 6.85
C ASN A 55 16.52 18.17 6.34
N GLU A 56 16.96 16.92 6.18
CA GLU A 56 18.30 16.54 5.76
C GLU A 56 18.27 16.11 4.29
N GLU A 57 18.31 17.10 3.40
CA GLU A 57 18.89 17.07 2.05
C GLU A 57 18.62 18.45 1.41
N ARG A 58 19.33 19.46 1.91
CA ARG A 58 19.54 20.73 1.22
C ARG A 58 21.00 21.14 1.35
#